data_AF-A0A951WIY8-F1
#
_entry.id   AF-A0A951WIY8-F1
#
_cell.length_a   1.000
_cell.length_b   1.000
_cell.length_c   1.000
_cell.angle_alpha   90.00
_cell.angle_beta   90.00
_cell.angle_gamma   90.00
#
_symmetry.space_group_name_H-M   'P 1'
#
loop_
_entity.id
_entity.type
_entity.pdbx_description
1 polymer ?
#
loop_
_entity_poly.entity_id
_entity_poly.type
_entity_poly.pdbx_seq_one_letter_code
_entity_poly.pdbx_strand_id
1 'polypeptide(L)'
;MSVADELFKIANSMEAAVTTLKDDSFSKPLQALIDVAEKVGNAWSGSWLGYHSRVYYADLAEPPPGARFSQEWGFGDGLYHRDTFGDWKEYRFDDVIEAIKQRSGSPETTKQERTSKATAKEFEDAQSNALSLLSSVIESRKDDKFLEGILEKVEGIKILGKGHFIEIYRPRGQIMSRDMLAIQAGLHAPPHIKVLADIHGIRSPFSACEELSKFTRRAASHLQNLEKHKTRSQQIGTNVFIGHGRSSLWKDLKDFIQDRMHLPWDEFNRVPVAGFTNIARLSQMLDESAIAFLLMTAEDEQADGKQHARQNVIHEAGLFQGRLGFERAIILLEEGCEEFSNVQGLGQIRFPKGNVSAVFEDIRRVLEREKLVDE
;
A
#
# COMPACT_ATOMS: atom_id res chain seq x y z
N MET A 1 -18.29 -11.35 5.72
CA MET A 1 -16.93 -10.80 5.94
C MET A 1 -16.39 -10.47 4.57
N SER A 2 -15.88 -9.25 4.34
CA SER A 2 -15.39 -8.88 3.01
C SER A 2 -14.04 -9.55 2.73
N VAL A 3 -13.66 -9.68 1.45
CA VAL A 3 -12.30 -10.13 1.08
C VAL A 3 -11.24 -9.19 1.66
N ALA A 4 -11.54 -7.89 1.74
CA ALA A 4 -10.67 -6.92 2.39
C ALA A 4 -10.44 -7.25 3.88
N ASP A 5 -11.48 -7.64 4.62
CA ASP A 5 -11.36 -8.02 6.04
C ASP A 5 -10.49 -9.27 6.22
N GLU A 6 -10.63 -10.25 5.33
CA GLU A 6 -9.82 -11.48 5.37
C GLU A 6 -8.35 -11.20 5.06
N LEU A 7 -8.07 -10.37 4.05
CA LEU A 7 -6.71 -9.93 3.75
C LEU A 7 -6.09 -9.11 4.89
N PHE A 8 -6.87 -8.28 5.60
CA PHE A 8 -6.39 -7.60 6.82
C PHE A 8 -6.08 -8.58 7.94
N LYS A 9 -6.88 -9.64 8.12
CA LYS A 9 -6.58 -10.69 9.10
C LYS A 9 -5.28 -11.41 8.78
N ILE A 10 -5.05 -11.75 7.52
CA ILE A 10 -3.77 -12.33 7.06
C ILE A 10 -2.62 -11.37 7.39
N ALA A 11 -2.75 -10.08 7.02
CA ALA A 11 -1.72 -9.09 7.29
C ALA A 11 -1.38 -8.95 8.78
N ASN A 12 -2.40 -8.86 9.64
CA ASN A 12 -2.23 -8.75 11.09
C ASN A 12 -1.57 -10.00 11.69
N SER A 13 -1.95 -11.20 11.22
CA SER A 13 -1.34 -12.46 11.65
C SER A 13 0.15 -12.50 11.32
N MET A 14 0.50 -12.14 10.08
CA MET A 14 1.90 -12.10 9.63
C MET A 14 2.73 -11.02 10.37
N GLU A 15 2.15 -9.85 10.66
CA GLU A 15 2.80 -8.84 11.51
C GLU A 15 3.03 -9.34 12.94
N ALA A 16 2.08 -10.06 13.52
CA ALA A 16 2.23 -10.65 14.85
C ALA A 16 3.40 -11.65 14.87
N ALA A 17 3.54 -12.51 13.84
CA ALA A 17 4.68 -13.40 13.73
C ALA A 17 6.02 -12.63 13.71
N VAL A 18 6.10 -11.51 12.98
CA VAL A 18 7.30 -10.65 12.89
C VAL A 18 7.68 -10.02 14.23
N THR A 19 6.73 -9.74 15.13
CA THR A 19 7.05 -9.19 16.47
C THR A 19 7.95 -10.14 17.27
N THR A 20 7.85 -11.44 17.04
CA THR A 20 8.72 -12.45 17.68
C THR A 20 10.20 -12.23 17.34
N LEU A 21 10.51 -11.79 16.12
CA LEU A 21 11.89 -11.51 15.71
C LEU A 21 12.46 -10.27 16.42
N LYS A 22 11.60 -9.36 16.88
CA LYS A 22 11.99 -8.15 17.64
C LYS A 22 12.16 -8.42 19.12
N ASP A 23 11.73 -9.57 19.62
CA ASP A 23 11.92 -9.96 21.02
C ASP A 23 13.41 -10.22 21.30
N ASP A 24 13.94 -9.57 22.34
CA ASP A 24 15.32 -9.72 22.77
C ASP A 24 15.72 -11.17 23.08
N SER A 25 14.81 -11.93 23.70
CA SER A 25 15.03 -13.34 24.05
C SER A 25 15.14 -14.23 22.80
N PHE A 26 14.56 -13.81 21.68
CA PHE A 26 14.66 -14.49 20.40
C PHE A 26 15.89 -14.04 19.60
N SER A 27 16.08 -12.72 19.48
CA SER A 27 17.05 -12.10 18.58
C SER A 27 18.48 -12.11 19.10
N LYS A 28 18.70 -11.85 20.40
CA LYS A 28 20.05 -11.75 20.99
C LYS A 28 20.90 -13.01 20.82
N PRO A 29 20.38 -14.23 21.06
CA PRO A 29 21.16 -15.46 20.85
C PRO A 29 21.63 -15.63 19.40
N LEU A 30 20.77 -15.29 18.44
CA LEU A 30 21.10 -15.34 17.01
C LEU A 30 22.11 -14.26 16.64
N GLN A 31 21.96 -13.05 17.20
CA GLN A 31 22.87 -11.93 16.92
C GLN A 31 24.27 -12.19 17.48
N ALA A 32 24.38 -12.75 18.69
CA ALA A 32 25.67 -13.11 19.27
C ALA A 32 26.46 -14.09 18.39
N LEU A 33 25.78 -15.06 17.75
CA LEU A 33 26.41 -15.97 16.80
C LEU A 33 26.82 -15.26 15.50
N ILE A 34 26.00 -14.34 14.98
CA ILE A 34 26.34 -13.54 13.79
C ILE A 34 27.61 -12.74 14.05
N ASP A 35 27.63 -11.95 15.11
CA ASP A 35 28.74 -11.04 15.43
C ASP A 35 30.07 -11.80 15.56
N VAL A 36 30.04 -12.97 16.22
CA VAL A 36 31.22 -13.82 16.38
C VAL A 36 31.60 -14.52 15.07
N ALA A 37 30.64 -15.00 14.28
CA ALA A 37 30.92 -15.64 13.00
C ALA A 37 31.53 -14.66 12.00
N GLU A 38 31.05 -13.41 11.93
CA GLU A 38 31.63 -12.34 11.13
C GLU A 38 33.06 -12.02 11.58
N LYS A 39 33.29 -11.91 12.90
CA LYS A 39 34.64 -11.70 13.45
C LYS A 39 35.60 -12.84 13.13
N VAL A 40 35.15 -14.09 13.20
CA VAL A 40 35.94 -15.26 12.77
C VAL A 40 36.16 -15.25 11.26
N GLY A 41 35.21 -14.74 10.48
CA GLY A 41 35.35 -14.51 9.04
C GLY A 41 36.51 -13.58 8.68
N ASN A 42 36.81 -12.58 9.51
CA ASN A 42 37.98 -11.71 9.31
C ASN A 42 39.32 -12.44 9.44
N ALA A 43 39.35 -13.60 10.10
CA ALA A 43 40.53 -14.45 10.21
C ALA A 43 40.70 -15.42 9.02
N TRP A 44 39.73 -15.52 8.13
CA TRP A 44 39.66 -16.55 7.09
C TRP A 44 40.55 -16.24 5.87
N SER A 45 41.04 -17.29 5.22
CA SER A 45 41.90 -17.24 4.03
C SER A 45 41.30 -16.54 2.79
N GLY A 46 39.97 -16.35 2.80
CA GLY A 46 39.23 -15.79 1.67
C GLY A 46 38.93 -16.78 0.54
N SER A 47 39.32 -18.05 0.64
CA SER A 47 39.19 -19.04 -0.45
C SER A 47 38.28 -20.21 -0.08
N TRP A 48 37.36 -20.55 -0.98
CA TRP A 48 36.42 -21.67 -0.83
C TRP A 48 36.99 -23.01 -1.33
N LEU A 49 38.19 -23.02 -1.93
CA LEU A 49 38.76 -24.21 -2.53
C LEU A 49 39.20 -25.22 -1.47
N GLY A 50 38.69 -26.45 -1.54
CA GLY A 50 39.14 -27.58 -0.74
C GLY A 50 39.35 -27.24 0.72
N TYR A 51 40.57 -27.52 1.18
CA TYR A 51 40.98 -27.23 2.55
C TYR A 51 41.13 -25.73 2.84
N HIS A 52 41.33 -24.86 1.84
CA HIS A 52 41.44 -23.40 2.03
C HIS A 52 40.19 -22.83 2.71
N SER A 53 39.02 -23.43 2.46
CA SER A 53 37.75 -23.07 3.12
C SER A 53 37.81 -23.18 4.65
N ARG A 54 38.80 -23.92 5.17
CA ARG A 54 39.04 -24.15 6.60
C ARG A 54 40.36 -23.54 7.08
N VAL A 55 41.02 -22.74 6.25
CA VAL A 55 42.24 -22.03 6.64
C VAL A 55 41.88 -20.69 7.26
N TYR A 56 42.33 -20.50 8.50
CA TYR A 56 42.19 -19.26 9.25
C TYR A 56 43.53 -18.89 9.87
N TYR A 57 43.70 -17.63 10.21
CA TYR A 57 44.84 -17.19 11.00
C TYR A 57 44.81 -17.82 12.40
N ALA A 58 45.97 -17.90 13.05
CA ALA A 58 46.11 -18.51 14.36
C ALA A 58 45.10 -17.95 15.37
N ASP A 59 44.54 -18.87 16.17
CA ASP A 59 43.54 -18.60 17.20
C ASP A 59 42.28 -17.88 16.68
N LEU A 60 41.98 -18.02 15.38
CA LEU A 60 40.88 -17.34 14.71
C LEU A 60 40.89 -15.82 14.97
N ALA A 61 42.11 -15.24 15.04
CA ALA A 61 42.32 -13.81 15.20
C ALA A 61 42.45 -13.13 13.83
N GLU A 62 42.14 -11.84 13.75
CA GLU A 62 42.36 -11.09 12.52
C GLU A 62 43.86 -11.06 12.16
N PRO A 63 44.24 -11.35 10.91
CA PRO A 63 45.64 -11.37 10.49
C PRO A 63 46.27 -9.98 10.62
N PRO A 64 47.48 -9.85 11.20
CA PRO A 64 48.16 -8.56 11.30
C PRO A 64 48.59 -8.06 9.92
N PRO A 65 48.85 -6.74 9.76
CA PRO A 65 49.38 -6.19 8.52
C PRO A 65 50.60 -6.96 8.01
N GLY A 66 50.58 -7.34 6.74
CA GLY A 66 51.64 -8.12 6.10
C GLY A 66 51.43 -9.63 6.14
N ALA A 67 50.60 -10.16 7.04
CA ALA A 67 50.19 -11.56 6.99
C ALA A 67 49.24 -11.80 5.82
N ARG A 68 49.53 -12.81 4.99
CA ARG A 68 48.75 -13.15 3.80
C ARG A 68 48.70 -14.65 3.58
N PHE A 69 47.53 -15.17 3.24
CA PHE A 69 47.39 -16.52 2.71
C PHE A 69 47.41 -16.47 1.19
N SER A 70 48.25 -17.28 0.56
CA SER A 70 48.29 -17.40 -0.89
C SER A 70 47.18 -18.34 -1.37
N GLN A 71 46.11 -17.80 -1.95
CA GLN A 71 45.07 -18.64 -2.56
C GLN A 71 45.57 -19.37 -3.82
N GLU A 72 46.66 -18.87 -4.43
CA GLU A 72 47.30 -19.51 -5.58
C GLU A 72 48.12 -20.74 -5.17
N TRP A 73 48.89 -20.67 -4.09
CA TRP A 73 49.83 -21.72 -3.72
C TRP A 73 49.45 -22.49 -2.45
N GLY A 74 48.43 -22.03 -1.73
CA GLY A 74 48.02 -22.62 -0.46
C GLY A 74 49.14 -22.58 0.58
N PHE A 75 49.36 -23.70 1.28
CA PHE A 75 50.55 -23.91 2.12
C PHE A 75 51.76 -24.48 1.36
N GLY A 76 51.64 -24.69 0.05
CA GLY A 76 52.76 -25.14 -0.77
C GLY A 76 53.85 -24.07 -0.85
N ASP A 77 55.11 -24.49 -0.68
CA ASP A 77 56.25 -23.63 -0.98
C ASP A 77 56.46 -23.62 -2.51
N GLY A 78 56.29 -22.46 -3.13
CA GLY A 78 56.74 -22.27 -4.51
C GLY A 78 58.27 -22.41 -4.57
N LEU A 79 58.81 -22.90 -5.68
CA LEU A 79 60.26 -23.17 -5.87
C LEU A 79 61.19 -21.99 -5.52
N TYR A 80 60.68 -20.75 -5.43
CA TYR A 80 61.48 -19.55 -5.18
C TYR A 80 60.90 -18.58 -4.12
N HIS A 81 59.67 -18.76 -3.63
CA HIS A 81 59.05 -17.87 -2.64
C HIS A 81 58.04 -18.60 -1.74
N ARG A 82 58.08 -18.30 -0.43
CA ARG A 82 56.96 -18.55 0.48
C ARG A 82 55.89 -17.49 0.26
N ASP A 83 54.83 -17.86 -0.46
CA ASP A 83 53.77 -16.91 -0.76
C ASP A 83 52.75 -16.75 0.37
N THR A 84 52.56 -17.78 1.19
CA THR A 84 51.83 -17.67 2.46
C THR A 84 52.79 -17.18 3.55
N PHE A 85 52.41 -16.09 4.22
CA PHE A 85 53.20 -15.43 5.26
C PHE A 85 52.34 -15.14 6.49
N GLY A 86 52.90 -15.40 7.68
CA GLY A 86 52.20 -15.33 8.96
C GLY A 86 51.66 -16.69 9.44
N ASP A 87 51.06 -16.71 10.63
CA ASP A 87 50.64 -17.93 11.33
C ASP A 87 49.27 -18.46 10.86
N TRP A 88 49.15 -18.76 9.57
CA TRP A 88 47.97 -19.40 9.00
C TRP A 88 47.90 -20.88 9.38
N LYS A 89 46.72 -21.37 9.74
CA LYS A 89 46.48 -22.76 10.14
C LYS A 89 45.25 -23.32 9.45
N GLU A 90 45.32 -24.58 9.03
CA GLU A 90 44.13 -25.35 8.70
C GLU A 90 43.45 -25.82 10.00
N TYR A 91 42.15 -25.62 10.11
CA TYR A 91 41.34 -26.10 11.21
C TYR A 91 40.40 -27.22 10.76
N ARG A 92 39.96 -28.06 11.70
CA ARG A 92 38.83 -28.94 11.42
C ARG A 92 37.57 -28.09 11.31
N PHE A 93 36.66 -28.52 10.44
CA PHE A 93 35.43 -27.80 10.15
C PHE A 93 34.59 -27.54 11.42
N ASP A 94 34.36 -28.61 12.19
CA ASP A 94 33.53 -28.55 13.40
C ASP A 94 34.20 -27.77 14.53
N ASP A 95 35.54 -27.77 14.61
CA ASP A 95 36.28 -27.03 15.65
C ASP A 95 36.08 -25.51 15.49
N VAL A 96 35.99 -25.00 14.25
CA VAL A 96 35.71 -23.58 14.00
C VAL A 96 34.26 -23.24 14.37
N ILE A 97 33.30 -24.11 14.04
CA ILE A 97 31.90 -23.92 14.44
C ILE A 97 31.77 -23.92 15.97
N GLU A 98 32.42 -24.86 16.64
CA GLU A 98 32.41 -24.96 18.09
C GLU A 98 33.08 -23.74 18.74
N ALA A 99 34.19 -23.26 18.19
CA ALA A 99 34.82 -22.03 18.64
C ALA A 99 33.91 -20.80 18.50
N ILE A 100 33.12 -20.70 17.43
CA ILE A 100 32.11 -19.63 17.26
C ILE A 100 31.02 -19.74 18.34
N LYS A 101 30.52 -20.95 18.61
CA LYS A 101 29.53 -21.18 19.67
C LYS A 101 30.07 -20.79 21.04
N GLN A 102 31.27 -21.24 21.39
CA GLN A 102 31.88 -20.93 22.69
C GLN A 102 32.14 -19.43 22.86
N ARG A 103 32.67 -18.76 21.83
CA ARG A 103 32.94 -17.31 21.86
C ARG A 103 31.68 -16.45 21.91
N SER A 104 30.54 -16.98 21.45
CA SER A 104 29.23 -16.32 21.55
C SER A 104 28.51 -16.60 22.86
N GLY A 105 29.15 -17.30 23.81
CA GLY A 105 28.56 -17.66 25.11
C GLY A 105 27.70 -18.92 25.07
N SER A 106 27.90 -19.77 24.07
CA SER A 106 27.16 -21.02 23.83
C SER A 106 25.63 -20.84 23.83
N PRO A 107 25.09 -19.93 22.98
CA PRO A 107 23.66 -19.69 22.94
C PRO A 107 22.88 -20.91 22.45
N GLU A 108 21.81 -21.24 23.17
CA GLU A 108 20.85 -22.27 22.78
C GLU A 108 19.89 -21.74 21.70
N THR A 109 19.91 -22.34 20.50
CA THR A 109 19.06 -21.93 19.35
C THR A 109 17.84 -22.83 19.13
N THR A 110 17.67 -23.87 19.94
CA THR A 110 16.61 -24.88 19.77
C THR A 110 15.20 -24.26 19.75
N LYS A 111 14.95 -23.22 20.57
CA LYS A 111 13.66 -22.51 20.60
C LYS A 111 13.43 -21.76 19.28
N GLN A 112 14.45 -21.05 18.81
CA GLN A 112 14.41 -20.23 17.60
C GLN A 112 14.17 -21.10 16.36
N GLU A 113 14.81 -22.26 16.28
CA GLU A 113 14.60 -23.22 15.20
C GLU A 113 13.17 -23.78 15.18
N ARG A 114 12.60 -24.10 16.35
CA ARG A 114 11.22 -24.59 16.46
C ARG A 114 10.21 -23.52 16.05
N THR A 115 10.37 -22.30 16.55
CA THR A 115 9.52 -21.17 16.20
C THR A 115 9.64 -20.83 14.72
N SER A 116 10.86 -20.78 14.17
CA SER A 116 11.08 -20.55 12.74
C SER A 116 10.34 -21.55 11.85
N LYS A 117 10.38 -22.85 12.21
CA LYS A 117 9.61 -23.89 11.50
C LYS A 117 8.09 -23.70 11.61
N ALA A 118 7.60 -23.31 12.79
CA ALA A 118 6.17 -23.02 12.98
C ALA A 118 5.73 -21.82 12.14
N THR A 119 6.51 -20.73 12.17
CA THR A 119 6.27 -19.53 11.36
C THR A 119 6.35 -19.81 9.87
N ALA A 120 7.25 -20.68 9.41
CA ALA A 120 7.31 -21.09 8.01
C ALA A 120 6.00 -21.74 7.56
N LYS A 121 5.43 -22.63 8.38
CA LYS A 121 4.14 -23.25 8.09
C LYS A 121 3.00 -22.23 8.10
N GLU A 122 2.97 -21.34 9.08
CA GLU A 122 1.97 -20.26 9.13
C GLU A 122 2.04 -19.34 7.91
N PHE A 123 3.24 -19.04 7.43
CA PHE A 123 3.45 -18.28 6.19
C PHE A 123 2.91 -19.03 4.97
N GLU A 124 3.21 -20.31 4.80
CA GLU A 124 2.74 -21.11 3.66
C GLU A 124 1.21 -21.14 3.58
N ASP A 125 0.55 -21.37 4.73
CA ASP A 125 -0.91 -21.37 4.84
C ASP A 125 -1.48 -19.96 4.52
N ALA A 126 -0.86 -18.91 5.05
CA ALA A 126 -1.28 -17.52 4.83
C ALA A 126 -1.07 -17.06 3.37
N GLN A 127 0.04 -17.44 2.74
CA GLN A 127 0.35 -17.11 1.35
C GLN A 127 -0.65 -17.79 0.42
N SER A 128 -0.92 -19.08 0.63
CA SER A 128 -1.93 -19.84 -0.13
C SER A 128 -3.31 -19.18 -0.05
N ASN A 129 -3.75 -18.81 1.15
CA ASN A 129 -5.02 -18.13 1.37
C ASN A 129 -5.06 -16.75 0.70
N ALA A 130 -3.99 -15.95 0.81
CA ALA A 130 -3.90 -14.65 0.16
C ALA A 130 -3.99 -14.76 -1.37
N LEU A 131 -3.26 -15.72 -1.97
CA LEU A 131 -3.30 -15.99 -3.41
C LEU A 131 -4.71 -16.39 -3.88
N SER A 132 -5.38 -17.26 -3.13
CA SER A 132 -6.77 -17.67 -3.43
C SER A 132 -7.73 -16.46 -3.40
N LEU A 133 -7.67 -15.64 -2.34
CA LEU A 133 -8.51 -14.46 -2.21
C LEU A 133 -8.26 -13.44 -3.31
N LEU A 134 -6.99 -13.10 -3.58
CA LEU A 134 -6.63 -12.15 -4.63
C LEU A 134 -7.07 -12.63 -6.01
N SER A 135 -6.84 -13.92 -6.32
CA SER A 135 -7.24 -14.50 -7.61
C SER A 135 -8.76 -14.40 -7.83
N SER A 136 -9.55 -14.71 -6.79
CA SER A 136 -11.02 -14.63 -6.86
C SER A 136 -11.52 -13.21 -7.14
N VAL A 137 -10.86 -12.19 -6.56
CA VAL A 137 -11.27 -10.80 -6.77
C VAL A 137 -10.85 -10.29 -8.14
N ILE A 138 -9.64 -10.63 -8.59
CA ILE A 138 -9.15 -10.26 -9.93
C ILE A 138 -10.05 -10.86 -11.02
N GLU A 139 -10.50 -12.11 -10.87
CA GLU A 139 -11.44 -12.74 -11.81
C GLU A 139 -12.76 -11.94 -11.93
N SER A 140 -13.26 -11.43 -10.81
CA SER A 140 -14.47 -10.60 -10.77
C SER A 140 -14.25 -9.15 -11.24
N ARG A 141 -13.00 -8.67 -11.28
CA ARG A 141 -12.61 -7.29 -11.57
C ARG A 141 -11.52 -7.26 -12.64
N LYS A 142 -11.92 -7.62 -13.87
CA LYS A 142 -11.06 -7.56 -15.05
C LYS A 142 -10.46 -6.15 -15.17
N ASP A 143 -9.14 -6.07 -15.38
CA ASP A 143 -8.32 -4.86 -15.55
C ASP A 143 -7.81 -4.13 -14.28
N ASP A 144 -7.94 -4.70 -13.07
CA ASP A 144 -7.27 -4.15 -11.87
C ASP A 144 -5.76 -4.50 -11.82
N LYS A 145 -4.98 -3.80 -12.65
CA LYS A 145 -3.51 -3.97 -12.76
C LYS A 145 -2.77 -3.81 -11.43
N PHE A 146 -3.35 -3.08 -10.47
CA PHE A 146 -2.74 -2.91 -9.17
C PHE A 146 -2.81 -4.20 -8.35
N LEU A 147 -3.97 -4.86 -8.33
CA LEU A 147 -4.15 -6.15 -7.67
C LEU A 147 -3.36 -7.26 -8.37
N GLU A 148 -3.31 -7.25 -9.71
CA GLU A 148 -2.47 -8.18 -10.49
C GLU A 148 -0.98 -8.06 -10.09
N GLY A 149 -0.45 -6.83 -10.05
CA GLY A 149 0.93 -6.60 -9.61
C GLY A 149 1.19 -6.89 -8.13
N ILE A 150 0.14 -6.98 -7.29
CA ILE A 150 0.27 -7.49 -5.92
C ILE A 150 0.27 -9.01 -5.90
N LEU A 151 -0.62 -9.67 -6.68
CA LEU A 151 -0.70 -11.12 -6.79
C LEU A 151 0.66 -11.71 -7.18
N GLU A 152 1.28 -11.18 -8.24
CA GLU A 152 2.62 -11.61 -8.70
C GLU A 152 3.69 -11.46 -7.60
N LYS A 153 3.63 -10.38 -6.83
CA LYS A 153 4.58 -10.14 -5.73
C LYS A 153 4.37 -11.12 -4.58
N VAL A 154 3.11 -11.39 -4.23
CA VAL A 154 2.76 -12.38 -3.20
C VAL A 154 3.20 -13.78 -3.63
N GLU A 155 3.01 -14.16 -4.89
CA GLU A 155 3.47 -15.44 -5.45
C GLU A 155 5.01 -15.55 -5.44
N GLY A 156 5.70 -14.44 -5.67
CA GLY A 156 7.16 -14.37 -5.68
C GLY A 156 7.84 -14.50 -4.31
N ILE A 157 7.11 -14.35 -3.20
CA ILE A 157 7.69 -14.42 -1.84
C ILE A 157 8.10 -15.86 -1.57
N LYS A 158 9.36 -16.07 -1.19
CA LYS A 158 9.91 -17.38 -0.87
C LYS A 158 10.67 -17.36 0.44
N ILE A 159 10.50 -18.42 1.24
CA ILE A 159 11.37 -18.68 2.37
C ILE A 159 12.70 -19.23 1.83
N LEU A 160 13.77 -18.49 2.08
CA LEU A 160 15.11 -18.86 1.67
C LEU A 160 15.72 -19.80 2.71
N GLY A 161 16.03 -21.03 2.28
CA GLY A 161 16.75 -21.99 3.11
C GLY A 161 18.24 -21.71 3.19
N LYS A 162 18.92 -22.38 4.13
CA LYS A 162 20.38 -22.30 4.34
C LYS A 162 21.22 -22.47 3.06
N GLY A 163 20.78 -23.35 2.14
CA GLY A 163 21.47 -23.57 0.87
C GLY A 163 21.47 -22.35 -0.03
N HIS A 164 20.39 -21.57 -0.03
CA HIS A 164 20.29 -20.35 -0.81
C HIS A 164 21.27 -19.28 -0.32
N PHE A 165 21.41 -19.14 1.00
CA PHE A 165 22.40 -18.23 1.59
C PHE A 165 23.83 -18.65 1.26
N ILE A 166 24.15 -19.94 1.33
CA ILE A 166 25.48 -20.44 0.91
C ILE A 166 25.76 -20.08 -0.55
N GLU A 167 24.79 -20.29 -1.45
CA GLU A 167 24.94 -19.98 -2.88
C GLU A 167 25.04 -18.48 -3.19
N ILE A 168 24.53 -17.59 -2.32
CA ILE A 168 24.74 -16.14 -2.43
C ILE A 168 26.21 -15.78 -2.19
N TYR A 169 26.85 -16.39 -1.18
CA TYR A 169 28.26 -16.14 -0.85
C TYR A 169 29.24 -16.94 -1.69
N ARG A 170 28.78 -17.99 -2.38
CA ARG A 170 29.62 -18.85 -3.18
C ARG A 170 30.26 -18.05 -4.32
N PRO A 171 31.59 -18.09 -4.48
CA PRO A 171 32.26 -17.39 -5.56
C PRO A 171 31.78 -17.89 -6.93
N ARG A 172 31.59 -16.96 -7.85
CA ARG A 172 31.17 -17.22 -9.23
C ARG A 172 32.29 -16.86 -10.20
N GLY A 173 32.35 -17.55 -11.33
CA GLY A 173 33.36 -17.35 -12.37
C GLY A 173 34.58 -18.26 -12.20
N GLN A 174 35.61 -17.98 -13.00
CA GLN A 174 36.82 -18.79 -13.02
C GLN A 174 37.69 -18.49 -11.80
N ILE A 175 37.95 -19.52 -10.99
CA ILE A 175 38.86 -19.45 -9.83
C ILE A 175 40.21 -20.00 -10.29
N MET A 176 41.26 -19.21 -10.16
CA MET A 176 42.62 -19.62 -10.50
C MET A 176 43.39 -19.99 -9.23
N SER A 177 43.97 -21.20 -9.22
CA SER A 177 44.89 -21.65 -8.19
C SER A 177 45.89 -22.64 -8.81
N ARG A 178 47.04 -22.81 -8.18
CA ARG A 178 48.06 -23.81 -8.49
C ARG A 178 48.15 -24.89 -7.39
N ASP A 179 47.40 -24.72 -6.29
CA ASP A 179 47.22 -25.77 -5.30
C ASP A 179 46.23 -26.82 -5.85
N MET A 180 46.80 -27.89 -6.41
CA MET A 180 46.02 -28.96 -7.03
C MET A 180 45.18 -29.75 -6.01
N LEU A 181 45.61 -29.84 -4.74
CA LEU A 181 44.83 -30.51 -3.70
C LEU A 181 43.55 -29.72 -3.40
N ALA A 182 43.67 -28.39 -3.29
CA ALA A 182 42.53 -27.51 -3.08
C ALA A 182 41.57 -27.51 -4.29
N ILE A 183 42.11 -27.49 -5.51
CA ILE A 183 41.31 -27.55 -6.75
C ILE A 183 40.54 -28.86 -6.86
N GLN A 184 41.21 -30.01 -6.67
CA GLN A 184 40.58 -31.32 -6.83
C GLN A 184 39.45 -31.56 -5.84
N ALA A 185 39.55 -31.01 -4.64
CA ALA A 185 38.47 -31.07 -3.64
C ALA A 185 37.25 -30.21 -4.02
N GLY A 186 37.43 -29.19 -4.88
CA GLY A 186 36.35 -28.32 -5.33
C GLY A 186 35.95 -27.26 -4.30
N LEU A 187 34.78 -26.65 -4.46
CA LEU A 187 34.33 -25.56 -3.59
C LEU A 187 33.57 -26.08 -2.37
N HIS A 188 34.01 -25.66 -1.19
CA HIS A 188 33.37 -25.93 0.09
C HIS A 188 33.01 -24.63 0.79
N ALA A 189 31.84 -24.62 1.42
CA ALA A 189 31.41 -23.50 2.25
C ALA A 189 32.31 -23.39 3.50
N PRO A 190 32.87 -22.22 3.82
CA PRO A 190 33.62 -22.03 5.05
C PRO A 190 32.75 -22.22 6.30
N PRO A 191 33.32 -22.72 7.42
CA PRO A 191 32.60 -22.89 8.69
C PRO A 191 31.80 -21.68 9.18
N HIS A 192 32.38 -20.47 9.14
CA HIS A 192 31.68 -19.26 9.60
C HIS A 192 30.50 -18.87 8.69
N ILE A 193 30.64 -19.03 7.35
CA ILE A 193 29.53 -18.83 6.39
C ILE A 193 28.42 -19.85 6.65
N LYS A 194 28.77 -21.09 7.01
CA LYS A 194 27.78 -22.12 7.36
C LYS A 194 26.93 -21.71 8.57
N VAL A 195 27.56 -21.16 9.62
CA VAL A 195 26.87 -20.63 10.81
C VAL A 195 25.95 -19.47 10.42
N LEU A 196 26.44 -18.50 9.65
CA LEU A 196 25.63 -17.37 9.17
C LEU A 196 24.42 -17.84 8.35
N ALA A 197 24.63 -18.76 7.42
CA ALA A 197 23.57 -19.32 6.57
C ALA A 197 22.49 -20.05 7.38
N ASP A 198 22.86 -20.75 8.46
CA ASP A 198 21.90 -21.41 9.34
C ASP A 198 21.06 -20.37 10.11
N ILE A 199 21.67 -19.30 10.62
CA ILE A 199 20.95 -18.22 11.32
C ILE A 199 20.04 -17.45 10.38
N HIS A 200 20.51 -17.13 9.17
CA HIS A 200 19.67 -16.49 8.16
C HIS A 200 18.49 -17.39 7.75
N GLY A 201 18.70 -18.72 7.68
CA GLY A 201 17.62 -19.68 7.49
C GLY A 201 16.57 -19.61 8.61
N ILE A 202 17.00 -19.45 9.87
CA ILE A 202 16.08 -19.27 11.01
C ILE A 202 15.27 -17.97 10.87
N ARG A 203 15.91 -16.87 10.42
CA ARG A 203 15.28 -15.56 10.26
C ARG A 203 14.38 -15.45 9.02
N SER A 204 14.64 -16.23 7.97
CA SER A 204 13.99 -16.06 6.66
C SER A 204 12.45 -16.17 6.67
N PRO A 205 11.80 -17.08 7.42
CA PRO A 205 10.34 -17.12 7.49
C PRO A 205 9.72 -15.81 7.97
N PHE A 206 10.35 -15.15 8.94
CA PHE A 206 9.87 -13.87 9.47
C PHE A 206 9.99 -12.75 8.43
N SER A 207 11.08 -12.71 7.65
CA SER A 207 11.21 -11.78 6.53
C SER A 207 10.13 -12.01 5.47
N ALA A 208 9.79 -13.27 5.19
CA ALA A 208 8.70 -13.61 4.26
C ALA A 208 7.33 -13.17 4.81
N CYS A 209 7.06 -13.34 6.11
CA CYS A 209 5.86 -12.81 6.78
C CYS A 209 5.77 -11.28 6.68
N GLU A 210 6.89 -10.57 6.86
CA GLU A 210 6.95 -9.11 6.74
C GLU A 210 6.58 -8.62 5.33
N GLU A 211 7.08 -9.29 4.28
CA GLU A 211 6.69 -8.96 2.92
C GLU A 211 5.22 -9.28 2.64
N LEU A 212 4.75 -10.45 3.08
CA LEU A 212 3.36 -10.87 2.88
C LEU A 212 2.38 -9.92 3.57
N SER A 213 2.67 -9.48 4.80
CA SER A 213 1.82 -8.54 5.52
C SER A 213 1.69 -7.21 4.80
N LYS A 214 2.81 -6.68 4.27
CA LYS A 214 2.84 -5.43 3.50
C LYS A 214 1.95 -5.51 2.26
N PHE A 215 2.07 -6.58 1.48
CA PHE A 215 1.30 -6.72 0.23
C PHE A 215 -0.18 -7.00 0.48
N THR A 216 -0.51 -7.90 1.41
CA THR A 216 -1.90 -8.20 1.77
C THR A 216 -2.62 -7.00 2.39
N ARG A 217 -1.95 -6.21 3.24
CA ARG A 217 -2.50 -4.95 3.78
C ARG A 217 -2.79 -3.92 2.68
N ARG A 218 -1.90 -3.79 1.69
CA ARG A 218 -2.10 -2.90 0.54
C ARG A 218 -3.29 -3.33 -0.31
N ALA A 219 -3.42 -4.62 -0.60
CA ALA A 219 -4.56 -5.15 -1.33
C ALA A 219 -5.87 -4.92 -0.55
N ALA A 220 -5.89 -5.24 0.75
CA ALA A 220 -7.05 -5.02 1.61
C ALA A 220 -7.50 -3.55 1.60
N SER A 221 -6.55 -2.62 1.74
CA SER A 221 -6.83 -1.17 1.73
C SER A 221 -7.37 -0.70 0.38
N HIS A 222 -6.83 -1.19 -0.74
CA HIS A 222 -7.32 -0.89 -2.08
C HIS A 222 -8.75 -1.38 -2.28
N LEU A 223 -9.04 -2.63 -1.89
CA LEU A 223 -10.39 -3.19 -1.95
C LEU A 223 -11.39 -2.40 -1.11
N GLN A 224 -11.01 -2.05 0.12
CA GLN A 224 -11.85 -1.25 1.00
C GLN A 224 -12.11 0.15 0.43
N ASN A 225 -11.12 0.79 -0.19
CA ASN A 225 -11.30 2.10 -0.83
C ASN A 225 -12.24 2.00 -2.03
N LEU A 226 -12.11 0.95 -2.85
CA LEU A 226 -13.02 0.71 -3.97
C LEU A 226 -14.46 0.46 -3.50
N GLU A 227 -14.64 -0.28 -2.41
CA GLU A 227 -15.96 -0.47 -1.79
C GLU A 227 -16.53 0.86 -1.29
N LYS A 228 -15.75 1.67 -0.57
CA LYS A 228 -16.15 3.01 -0.11
C LYS A 228 -16.53 3.93 -1.28
N HIS A 229 -15.75 3.93 -2.36
CA HIS A 229 -16.06 4.71 -3.57
C HIS A 229 -17.34 4.21 -4.23
N LYS A 230 -17.55 2.89 -4.32
CA LYS A 230 -18.78 2.31 -4.86
C LYS A 230 -20.00 2.70 -4.02
N THR A 231 -19.90 2.60 -2.69
CA THR A 231 -20.96 3.06 -1.77
C THR A 231 -21.22 4.55 -1.92
N ARG A 232 -20.17 5.39 -2.02
CA ARG A 232 -20.33 6.85 -2.20
C ARG A 232 -20.91 7.22 -3.57
N SER A 233 -20.57 6.49 -4.63
CA SER A 233 -21.18 6.67 -5.97
C SER A 233 -22.62 6.16 -6.04
N GLN A 234 -22.97 5.15 -5.23
CA GLN A 234 -24.34 4.66 -5.09
C GLN A 234 -25.16 5.55 -4.14
N GLN A 235 -24.51 6.38 -3.32
CA GLN A 235 -25.09 7.43 -2.49
C GLN A 235 -25.09 8.80 -3.19
N ILE A 236 -25.23 8.86 -4.51
CA ILE A 236 -25.79 10.06 -5.12
C ILE A 236 -27.24 10.09 -4.62
N GLY A 237 -27.56 10.99 -3.70
CA GLY A 237 -28.88 10.99 -3.09
C GLY A 237 -29.99 11.26 -4.11
N THR A 238 -31.23 10.95 -3.76
CA THR A 238 -32.38 11.02 -4.68
C THR A 238 -33.01 12.41 -4.77
N ASN A 239 -32.54 13.38 -3.97
CA ASN A 239 -33.24 14.62 -3.75
C ASN A 239 -32.92 15.67 -4.83
N VAL A 240 -33.94 16.45 -5.19
CA VAL A 240 -33.80 17.64 -6.01
C VAL A 240 -33.60 18.85 -5.08
N PHE A 241 -32.42 19.46 -5.10
CA PHE A 241 -32.19 20.70 -4.37
C PHE A 241 -32.78 21.89 -5.12
N ILE A 242 -33.48 22.76 -4.40
CA ILE A 242 -34.01 24.02 -4.91
C ILE A 242 -33.35 25.17 -4.16
N GLY A 243 -32.39 25.84 -4.81
CA GLY A 243 -31.80 27.08 -4.31
C GLY A 243 -32.61 28.27 -4.81
N HIS A 244 -33.00 29.19 -3.95
CA HIS A 244 -33.90 30.28 -4.34
C HIS A 244 -33.69 31.58 -3.55
N GLY A 245 -34.22 32.67 -4.10
CA GLY A 245 -34.27 33.99 -3.48
C GLY A 245 -35.42 34.18 -2.48
N ARG A 246 -36.01 35.37 -2.43
CA ARG A 246 -37.25 35.65 -1.68
C ARG A 246 -38.50 35.24 -2.45
N SER A 247 -38.38 35.05 -3.75
CA SER A 247 -39.50 34.81 -4.66
C SER A 247 -40.28 33.58 -4.23
N SER A 248 -41.60 33.64 -4.26
CA SER A 248 -42.43 32.47 -4.00
C SER A 248 -42.46 31.47 -5.16
N LEU A 249 -41.87 31.79 -6.31
CA LEU A 249 -41.85 30.93 -7.50
C LEU A 249 -41.20 29.56 -7.25
N TRP A 250 -40.32 29.43 -6.26
CA TRP A 250 -39.75 28.13 -5.89
C TRP A 250 -40.82 27.15 -5.43
N LYS A 251 -41.97 27.63 -4.89
CA LYS A 251 -43.08 26.78 -4.47
C LYS A 251 -43.74 26.08 -5.66
N ASP A 252 -43.90 26.79 -6.77
CA ASP A 252 -44.46 26.21 -7.99
C ASP A 252 -43.52 25.13 -8.56
N LEU A 253 -42.20 25.40 -8.54
CA LEU A 253 -41.19 24.42 -8.92
C LEU A 253 -41.20 23.21 -7.99
N LYS A 254 -41.27 23.44 -6.67
CA LYS A 254 -41.33 22.41 -5.65
C LYS A 254 -42.57 21.51 -5.81
N ASP A 255 -43.74 22.11 -6.02
CA ASP A 255 -44.98 21.37 -6.25
C ASP A 255 -44.92 20.59 -7.58
N PHE A 256 -44.30 21.13 -8.63
CA PHE A 256 -44.01 20.37 -9.86
C PHE A 256 -43.12 19.14 -9.61
N ILE A 257 -41.99 19.32 -8.91
CA ILE A 257 -41.05 18.24 -8.60
C ILE A 257 -41.71 17.16 -7.73
N GLN A 258 -42.49 17.56 -6.74
CA GLN A 258 -43.14 16.64 -5.82
C GLN A 258 -44.35 15.94 -6.45
N ASP A 259 -45.27 16.70 -7.04
CA ASP A 259 -46.59 16.19 -7.40
C ASP A 259 -46.64 15.63 -8.82
N ARG A 260 -45.83 16.16 -9.75
CA ARG A 260 -45.77 15.67 -11.14
C ARG A 260 -44.60 14.72 -11.38
N MET A 261 -43.42 15.01 -10.83
CA MET A 261 -42.22 14.18 -11.03
C MET A 261 -42.03 13.12 -9.93
N HIS A 262 -42.78 13.21 -8.83
CA HIS A 262 -42.71 12.28 -7.69
C HIS A 262 -41.30 12.12 -7.10
N LEU A 263 -40.50 13.20 -7.16
CA LEU A 263 -39.16 13.22 -6.60
C LEU A 263 -39.14 13.90 -5.23
N PRO A 264 -38.31 13.40 -4.29
CA PRO A 264 -38.04 14.12 -3.06
C PRO A 264 -37.26 15.40 -3.35
N TRP A 265 -37.49 16.44 -2.56
CA TRP A 265 -36.89 17.75 -2.76
C TRP A 265 -36.40 18.34 -1.44
N ASP A 266 -35.43 19.23 -1.53
CA ASP A 266 -34.88 19.99 -0.40
C ASP A 266 -34.73 21.47 -0.76
N GLU A 267 -35.10 22.36 0.16
CA GLU A 267 -34.80 23.81 0.07
C GLU A 267 -33.91 24.27 1.23
N PHE A 268 -33.04 25.24 0.97
CA PHE A 268 -32.26 25.85 2.04
C PHE A 268 -33.03 27.05 2.63
N ASN A 269 -33.84 26.77 3.65
CA ASN A 269 -34.53 27.82 4.40
C ASN A 269 -33.72 28.20 5.67
N ARG A 270 -33.46 29.50 5.86
CA ARG A 270 -32.60 30.07 6.94
C ARG A 270 -33.17 29.93 8.37
N VAL A 271 -34.11 29.03 8.60
CA VAL A 271 -34.61 28.75 9.96
C VAL A 271 -33.62 27.79 10.64
N PRO A 272 -32.93 28.18 11.72
CA PRO A 272 -31.98 27.32 12.42
C PRO A 272 -32.72 26.13 13.03
N VAL A 273 -32.30 24.92 12.67
CA VAL A 273 -32.73 23.70 13.37
C VAL A 273 -31.80 23.50 14.55
N ALA A 274 -32.37 23.29 15.75
CA ALA A 274 -31.58 23.15 16.97
C ALA A 274 -30.53 22.03 16.82
N GLY A 275 -29.26 22.37 17.07
CA GLY A 275 -28.13 21.42 17.05
C GLY A 275 -27.30 21.38 15.76
N PHE A 276 -27.72 22.04 14.67
CA PHE A 276 -26.94 22.09 13.43
C PHE A 276 -26.49 23.51 13.07
N THR A 277 -25.25 23.66 12.62
CA THR A 277 -24.80 24.90 11.99
C THR A 277 -25.36 24.97 10.56
N ASN A 278 -25.61 26.17 10.06
CA ASN A 278 -26.08 26.37 8.69
C ASN A 278 -25.16 25.72 7.65
N ILE A 279 -23.85 25.66 7.93
CA ILE A 279 -22.84 25.01 7.09
C ILE A 279 -23.01 23.49 7.10
N ALA A 280 -23.22 22.88 8.26
CA ALA A 280 -23.43 21.44 8.37
C ALA A 280 -24.70 21.00 7.63
N ARG A 281 -25.79 21.77 7.75
CA ARG A 281 -27.04 21.51 7.02
C ARG A 281 -26.84 21.63 5.51
N LEU A 282 -26.18 22.69 5.04
CA LEU A 282 -25.92 22.87 3.61
C LEU A 282 -25.02 21.75 3.05
N SER A 283 -24.01 21.31 3.81
CA SER A 283 -23.15 20.18 3.43
C SER A 283 -23.92 18.87 3.32
N GLN A 284 -24.85 18.60 4.24
CA GLN A 284 -25.70 17.42 4.17
C GLN A 284 -26.59 17.44 2.92
N MET A 285 -27.24 18.57 2.65
CA MET A 285 -28.08 18.73 1.46
C MET A 285 -27.27 18.56 0.17
N LEU A 286 -26.04 19.08 0.11
CA LEU A 286 -25.09 18.87 -0.99
C LEU A 286 -24.76 17.39 -1.21
N ASP A 287 -24.68 16.59 -0.15
CA ASP A 287 -24.41 15.15 -0.23
C ASP A 287 -25.63 14.32 -0.61
N GLU A 288 -26.84 14.77 -0.24
CA GLU A 288 -28.12 14.09 -0.49
C GLU A 288 -28.78 14.45 -1.85
N SER A 289 -28.23 15.43 -2.57
CA SER A 289 -28.82 15.90 -3.82
C SER A 289 -28.34 15.10 -5.04
N ALA A 290 -29.29 14.65 -5.88
CA ALA A 290 -29.04 14.10 -7.21
C ALA A 290 -28.78 15.20 -8.24
N ILE A 291 -29.53 16.29 -8.11
CA ILE A 291 -29.55 17.43 -9.03
C ILE A 291 -29.97 18.68 -8.26
N ALA A 292 -29.56 19.85 -8.74
CA ALA A 292 -29.90 21.14 -8.17
C ALA A 292 -30.49 22.09 -9.22
N PHE A 293 -31.61 22.73 -8.90
CA PHE A 293 -32.17 23.86 -9.64
C PHE A 293 -32.01 25.14 -8.83
N LEU A 294 -31.36 26.14 -9.42
CA LEU A 294 -31.02 27.40 -8.78
C LEU A 294 -31.85 28.51 -9.40
N LEU A 295 -32.90 28.92 -8.70
CA LEU A 295 -33.88 29.90 -9.14
C LEU A 295 -33.37 31.32 -8.91
N MET A 296 -33.07 32.01 -10.01
CA MET A 296 -32.57 33.38 -10.04
C MET A 296 -33.65 34.32 -10.58
N THR A 297 -34.21 35.13 -9.68
CA THR A 297 -35.28 36.09 -9.96
C THR A 297 -34.79 37.53 -9.78
N ALA A 298 -35.39 38.46 -10.51
CA ALA A 298 -35.06 39.88 -10.51
C ALA A 298 -35.69 40.59 -9.28
N GLU A 299 -35.09 40.40 -8.09
CA GLU A 299 -35.70 40.84 -6.82
C GLU A 299 -34.92 41.92 -6.06
N ASP A 300 -33.61 42.00 -6.25
CA ASP A 300 -32.78 43.00 -5.58
C ASP A 300 -32.41 44.08 -6.62
N GLU A 301 -32.98 45.27 -6.46
CA GLU A 301 -32.67 46.47 -7.25
C GLU A 301 -31.38 47.10 -6.71
N GLN A 302 -30.36 47.23 -7.56
CA GLN A 302 -29.12 47.92 -7.19
C GLN A 302 -29.23 49.43 -7.45
N ALA A 303 -28.31 50.18 -6.83
CA ALA A 303 -28.24 51.64 -6.94
C ALA A 303 -28.00 52.15 -8.38
N ASP A 304 -27.66 51.27 -9.32
CA ASP A 304 -27.47 51.52 -10.75
C ASP A 304 -28.74 51.27 -11.59
N GLY A 305 -29.87 50.89 -10.95
CA GLY A 305 -31.16 50.63 -11.60
C GLY A 305 -31.27 49.25 -12.25
N LYS A 306 -30.26 48.38 -12.11
CA LYS A 306 -30.29 47.01 -12.63
C LYS A 306 -30.80 46.03 -11.57
N GLN A 307 -31.44 44.96 -12.03
CA GLN A 307 -31.97 43.91 -11.15
C GLN A 307 -31.09 42.66 -11.22
N HIS A 308 -30.50 42.32 -10.08
CA HIS A 308 -29.62 41.16 -9.94
C HIS A 308 -30.27 40.07 -9.07
N ALA A 309 -29.89 38.82 -9.31
CA ALA A 309 -30.21 37.75 -8.38
C ALA A 309 -29.45 37.95 -7.06
N ARG A 310 -30.03 37.44 -5.97
CA ARG A 310 -29.43 37.48 -4.64
C ARG A 310 -28.05 36.82 -4.63
N GLN A 311 -27.08 37.48 -3.99
CA GLN A 311 -25.72 36.94 -3.83
C GLN A 311 -25.66 35.55 -3.18
N ASN A 312 -26.63 35.20 -2.32
CA ASN A 312 -26.68 33.88 -1.69
C ASN A 312 -26.96 32.76 -2.70
N VAL A 313 -27.84 33.00 -3.68
CA VAL A 313 -28.17 32.02 -4.73
C VAL A 313 -26.96 31.81 -5.64
N ILE A 314 -26.14 32.83 -5.85
CA ILE A 314 -24.88 32.73 -6.60
C ILE A 314 -23.86 31.86 -5.85
N HIS A 315 -23.72 32.06 -4.54
CA HIS A 315 -22.82 31.25 -3.72
C HIS A 315 -23.28 29.78 -3.67
N GLU A 316 -24.57 29.53 -3.52
CA GLU A 316 -25.16 28.19 -3.58
C GLU A 316 -24.94 27.56 -4.97
N ALA A 317 -25.12 28.32 -6.05
CA ALA A 317 -24.86 27.85 -7.41
C ALA A 317 -23.42 27.36 -7.57
N GLY A 318 -22.44 28.14 -7.11
CA GLY A 318 -21.04 27.74 -7.14
C GLY A 318 -20.75 26.48 -6.32
N LEU A 319 -21.35 26.34 -5.13
CA LEU A 319 -21.17 25.16 -4.27
C LEU A 319 -21.75 23.89 -4.89
N PHE A 320 -22.98 23.94 -5.41
CA PHE A 320 -23.63 22.80 -6.06
C PHE A 320 -22.94 22.43 -7.38
N GLN A 321 -22.45 23.40 -8.14
CA GLN A 321 -21.63 23.14 -9.33
C GLN A 321 -20.33 22.42 -8.98
N GLY A 322 -19.65 22.83 -7.90
CA GLY A 322 -18.45 22.14 -7.42
C GLY A 322 -18.70 20.70 -6.97
N ARG A 323 -19.91 20.38 -6.48
CA ARG A 323 -20.26 19.05 -5.94
C ARG A 323 -20.91 18.10 -6.96
N LEU A 324 -21.80 18.61 -7.80
CA LEU A 324 -22.62 17.83 -8.76
C LEU A 324 -22.16 17.97 -10.22
N GLY A 325 -21.36 18.98 -10.53
CA GLY A 325 -20.95 19.30 -11.90
C GLY A 325 -21.99 20.13 -12.66
N PHE A 326 -21.58 20.66 -13.81
CA PHE A 326 -22.39 21.60 -14.62
C PHE A 326 -23.63 20.97 -15.26
N GLU A 327 -23.63 19.66 -15.46
CA GLU A 327 -24.78 18.95 -16.03
C GLU A 327 -25.92 18.81 -15.01
N ARG A 328 -25.62 18.82 -13.71
CA ARG A 328 -26.59 18.55 -12.64
C ARG A 328 -26.86 19.74 -11.72
N ALA A 329 -26.23 20.89 -11.96
CA ALA A 329 -26.52 22.14 -11.26
C ALA A 329 -27.00 23.18 -12.27
N ILE A 330 -28.32 23.25 -12.45
CA ILE A 330 -28.97 24.03 -13.51
C ILE A 330 -29.47 25.37 -12.97
N ILE A 331 -29.15 26.45 -13.69
CA ILE A 331 -29.64 27.79 -13.37
C ILE A 331 -30.97 28.03 -14.09
N LEU A 332 -32.00 28.36 -13.32
CA LEU A 332 -33.28 28.85 -13.83
C LEU A 332 -33.26 30.38 -13.72
N LEU A 333 -33.10 31.09 -14.85
CA LEU A 333 -32.98 32.55 -14.85
C LEU A 333 -34.27 33.22 -15.34
N GLU A 334 -34.80 34.12 -14.53
CA GLU A 334 -35.94 34.95 -14.90
C GLU A 334 -35.54 36.00 -15.95
N GLU A 335 -36.37 36.18 -16.97
CA GLU A 335 -36.20 37.27 -17.93
C GLU A 335 -36.22 38.65 -17.24
N GLY A 336 -35.22 39.46 -17.52
CA GLY A 336 -35.01 40.77 -16.89
C GLY A 336 -34.12 40.73 -15.65
N CYS A 337 -33.69 39.55 -15.18
CA CYS A 337 -32.59 39.42 -14.23
C CYS A 337 -31.25 39.46 -14.97
N GLU A 338 -30.31 40.30 -14.52
CA GLU A 338 -28.98 40.39 -15.15
C GLU A 338 -28.14 39.15 -14.84
N GLU A 339 -27.41 38.69 -15.86
CA GLU A 339 -26.47 37.58 -15.77
C GLU A 339 -25.21 37.98 -15.01
N PHE A 340 -24.63 37.03 -14.29
CA PHE A 340 -23.31 37.23 -13.70
C PHE A 340 -22.22 36.89 -14.70
N SER A 341 -21.14 37.67 -14.69
CA SER A 341 -20.01 37.57 -15.63
C SER A 341 -19.36 36.18 -15.70
N ASN A 342 -19.56 35.34 -14.69
CA ASN A 342 -18.94 34.00 -14.58
C ASN A 342 -19.83 32.85 -15.11
N VAL A 343 -20.96 33.15 -15.77
CA VAL A 343 -21.95 32.15 -16.24
C VAL A 343 -21.70 31.67 -17.68
N GLN A 344 -20.69 32.22 -18.38
CA GLN A 344 -20.36 31.83 -19.75
C GLN A 344 -19.88 30.35 -19.81
N GLY A 345 -20.79 29.45 -20.20
CA GLY A 345 -20.56 28.00 -20.29
C GLY A 345 -21.52 27.14 -19.46
N LEU A 346 -22.48 27.73 -18.75
CA LEU A 346 -23.40 27.01 -17.86
C LEU A 346 -24.69 26.52 -18.54
N GLY A 347 -25.23 25.40 -18.04
CA GLY A 347 -26.59 24.95 -18.34
C GLY A 347 -27.60 25.92 -17.72
N GLN A 348 -28.24 26.72 -18.57
CA GLN A 348 -29.21 27.73 -18.17
C GLN A 348 -30.55 27.48 -18.87
N ILE A 349 -31.63 27.59 -18.12
CA ILE A 349 -33.00 27.62 -18.64
C ILE A 349 -33.58 28.98 -18.29
N ARG A 350 -34.06 29.72 -19.30
CA ARG A 350 -34.67 31.03 -19.11
C ARG A 350 -36.18 30.92 -19.05
N PHE A 351 -36.81 31.62 -18.12
CA PHE A 351 -38.26 31.63 -17.98
C PHE A 351 -38.83 33.06 -17.95
N PRO A 352 -40.06 33.28 -18.45
CA PRO A 352 -40.69 34.59 -18.44
C PRO A 352 -40.89 35.13 -17.02
N LYS A 353 -40.84 36.46 -16.87
CA LYS A 353 -41.02 37.13 -15.57
C LYS A 353 -42.27 36.64 -14.83
N GLY A 354 -42.10 36.14 -13.62
CA GLY A 354 -43.18 35.63 -12.77
C GLY A 354 -43.78 34.29 -13.18
N ASN A 355 -43.19 33.56 -14.14
CA ASN A 355 -43.78 32.33 -14.67
C ASN A 355 -42.76 31.20 -14.87
N VAL A 356 -42.28 30.61 -13.76
CA VAL A 356 -41.37 29.45 -13.80
C VAL A 356 -42.00 28.21 -14.45
N SER A 357 -43.33 28.09 -14.39
CA SER A 357 -44.07 26.96 -14.98
C SER A 357 -43.90 26.85 -16.49
N ALA A 358 -43.54 27.93 -17.17
CA ALA A 358 -43.26 27.95 -18.61
C ALA A 358 -42.13 26.99 -19.03
N VAL A 359 -41.23 26.64 -18.10
CA VAL A 359 -40.05 25.82 -18.40
C VAL A 359 -40.07 24.43 -17.74
N PHE A 360 -41.22 24.00 -17.21
CA PHE A 360 -41.34 22.69 -16.56
C PHE A 360 -41.05 21.52 -17.50
N GLU A 361 -41.39 21.62 -18.78
CA GLU A 361 -41.04 20.57 -19.75
C GLU A 361 -39.53 20.51 -20.03
N ASP A 362 -38.82 21.63 -19.99
CA ASP A 362 -37.36 21.63 -20.11
C ASP A 362 -36.70 21.04 -18.87
N ILE A 363 -37.24 21.34 -17.68
CA ILE A 363 -36.81 20.74 -16.42
C ILE A 363 -37.04 19.23 -16.44
N ARG A 364 -38.20 18.77 -16.91
CA ARG A 364 -38.50 17.33 -17.08
C ARG A 364 -37.47 16.64 -17.96
N ARG A 365 -37.16 17.22 -19.14
CA ARG A 365 -36.15 16.66 -20.05
C ARG A 365 -34.77 16.55 -19.42
N VAL A 366 -34.40 17.50 -18.55
CA VAL A 366 -33.14 17.40 -17.78
C VAL A 366 -33.21 16.23 -16.80
N LEU A 367 -34.32 16.06 -16.08
CA LEU A 367 -34.50 14.95 -15.14
C LEU A 367 -34.47 13.58 -15.86
N GLU A 368 -35.10 13.47 -17.03
CA GLU A 368 -35.06 12.27 -17.90
C GLU A 368 -33.63 11.98 -18.39
N ARG A 369 -32.92 13.01 -18.89
CA ARG A 369 -31.52 12.90 -19.32
C ARG A 369 -30.62 12.36 -18.20
N GLU A 370 -30.85 12.83 -16.97
CA GLU A 370 -30.10 12.37 -15.78
C GLU A 370 -30.64 11.06 -15.20
N LYS A 371 -31.66 10.45 -15.81
CA LYS A 371 -32.30 9.19 -15.40
C LYS A 371 -32.87 9.24 -13.99
N LEU A 372 -33.44 10.38 -13.61
CA LEU A 372 -34.13 10.58 -12.34
C LEU A 372 -35.63 10.29 -12.46
N VAL A 373 -36.18 10.37 -13.67
CA VAL A 373 -37.56 10.01 -14.00
C VAL A 373 -37.59 9.24 -15.33
N ASP A 374 -38.62 8.42 -15.54
CA ASP A 374 -38.83 7.66 -16.78
C ASP A 374 -39.35 8.57 -17.92
N GLU A 375 -39.05 8.20 -19.18
CA GLU A 375 -39.48 8.91 -20.40
C GLU A 375 -41.01 8.96 -20.60
#